data_AF-A0A843EXT7-F1
#
_entry.id   AF-A0A843EXT7-F1
#
_cell.length_a   1.000
_cell.length_b   1.000
_cell.length_c   1.000
_cell.angle_alpha   90.00
_cell.angle_beta   90.00
_cell.angle_gamma   90.00
#
_symmetry.space_group_name_H-M   'P 1'
#
loop_
_entity.id
_entity.type
_entity.pdbx_description
1 polymer ?
#
loop_
_entity_poly.entity_id
_entity_poly.type
_entity_poly.pdbx_seq_one_letter_code
_entity_poly.pdbx_strand_id
1 'polypeptide(L)'
;MDEEKLNELKEQGAMSDNTRLEELMRQEITPEMQREFFEILKESQLLMPVTFSPNMFEGIENAKEGDVFEPQGQAGFNINYLKDNQGNRVLPLYTSDSAMEEAGVRSSIYALFMSDLADMLRQTDKYAIISINPFTDHDINLPVPAFLSLFDEPSDDVREFFESMNEILKVMREHSIELDDNYLFVVRMDENVMRQQAVDGVFVPNVPMSVSSNRDFRRDLKYTNLIGMPKGSKALPIGNNGKDEFDTLIAPGSEFKIINELDEFTTLWECVAQPFYDE
;
A
#
# COMPACT_ATOMS: atom_id res chain seq x y z
N MET A 1 12.27 42.05 -12.75
CA MET A 1 11.63 40.77 -12.42
C MET A 1 10.43 41.12 -11.56
N ASP A 2 9.22 40.75 -11.99
CA ASP A 2 7.97 41.20 -11.35
C ASP A 2 7.74 40.47 -10.02
N GLU A 3 7.20 41.18 -9.02
CA GLU A 3 6.90 40.66 -7.66
C GLU A 3 6.01 39.40 -7.69
N GLU A 4 5.15 39.29 -8.70
CA GLU A 4 4.26 38.14 -8.92
C GLU A 4 5.06 36.88 -9.28
N LYS A 5 6.04 37.01 -10.17
CA LYS A 5 6.99 35.91 -10.50
C LYS A 5 7.89 35.57 -9.32
N LEU A 6 8.26 36.55 -8.50
CA LEU A 6 9.05 36.31 -7.29
C LEU A 6 8.25 35.56 -6.23
N ASN A 7 6.94 35.84 -6.11
CA ASN A 7 6.05 35.12 -5.20
C ASN A 7 5.70 33.72 -5.72
N GLU A 8 5.46 33.55 -7.03
CA GLU A 8 5.31 32.21 -7.62
C GLU A 8 6.58 31.36 -7.43
N LEU A 9 7.78 31.94 -7.56
CA LEU A 9 9.04 31.24 -7.28
C LEU A 9 9.24 30.92 -5.78
N LYS A 10 8.70 31.75 -4.88
CA LYS A 10 8.73 31.48 -3.43
C LYS A 10 7.72 30.40 -3.02
N GLU A 11 6.56 30.36 -3.66
CA GLU A 11 5.55 29.30 -3.47
C GLU A 11 6.01 27.98 -4.12
N GLN A 12 6.66 28.02 -5.28
CA GLN A 12 7.29 26.86 -5.92
C GLN A 12 8.57 26.39 -5.19
N GLY A 13 9.20 27.28 -4.41
CA GLY A 13 10.35 26.99 -3.56
C GLY A 13 9.98 26.67 -2.10
N ALA A 14 8.68 26.68 -1.75
CA ALA A 14 8.22 26.29 -0.43
C ALA A 14 8.31 24.76 -0.34
N MET A 15 9.33 24.28 0.38
CA MET A 15 9.52 22.88 0.66
C MET A 15 8.25 22.26 1.27
N SER A 16 7.89 21.04 0.86
CA SER A 16 6.73 20.34 1.43
C SER A 16 6.86 20.23 2.95
N ASP A 17 5.76 20.45 3.66
CA ASP A 17 5.70 20.27 5.11
C ASP A 17 5.77 18.77 5.46
N ASN A 18 6.97 18.31 5.82
CA ASN A 18 7.21 16.92 6.20
C ASN A 18 6.90 16.65 7.69
N THR A 19 6.26 17.57 8.42
CA THR A 19 5.98 17.42 9.86
C THR A 19 5.23 16.12 10.16
N ARG A 20 4.20 15.78 9.35
CA ARG A 20 3.45 14.53 9.56
C ARG A 20 4.29 13.29 9.28
N LEU A 21 5.16 13.34 8.27
CA LEU A 21 6.12 12.27 8.00
C LEU A 21 7.05 12.08 9.20
N GLU A 22 7.60 13.15 9.75
CA GLU A 22 8.47 13.12 10.93
C GLU A 22 7.75 12.58 12.18
N GLU A 23 6.47 12.93 12.39
CA GLU A 23 5.66 12.38 13.49
C GLU A 23 5.49 10.86 13.36
N LEU A 24 5.26 10.35 12.16
CA LEU A 24 5.11 8.91 11.89
C LEU A 24 6.43 8.17 12.09
N MET A 25 7.57 8.79 11.76
CA MET A 25 8.90 8.23 11.98
C MET A 25 9.29 8.11 13.48
N ARG A 26 8.63 8.87 14.37
CA ARG A 26 8.92 8.90 15.81
C ARG A 26 8.13 7.87 16.63
N GLN A 27 7.13 7.22 16.04
CA GLN A 27 6.20 6.34 16.73
C GLN A 27 6.43 4.87 16.38
N GLU A 28 6.02 3.94 17.26
CA GLU A 28 5.93 2.54 16.89
C GLU A 28 4.86 2.38 15.79
N ILE A 29 5.28 1.93 14.61
CA ILE A 29 4.43 1.87 13.43
C ILE A 29 3.40 0.74 13.57
N THR A 30 2.11 1.08 13.65
CA THR A 30 1.02 0.12 13.43
C THR A 30 0.82 -0.15 11.93
N PRO A 31 0.16 -1.24 11.52
CA PRO A 31 -0.12 -1.51 10.10
C PRO A 31 -0.86 -0.37 9.39
N GLU A 32 -1.77 0.32 10.06
CA GLU A 32 -2.51 1.46 9.53
C GLU A 32 -1.59 2.68 9.33
N MET A 33 -0.73 2.96 10.31
CA MET A 33 0.28 4.03 10.24
C MET A 33 1.33 3.75 9.17
N GLN A 34 1.60 2.47 8.87
CA GLN A 34 2.52 2.08 7.80
C GLN A 34 1.97 2.47 6.42
N ARG A 35 0.66 2.30 6.19
CA ARG A 35 0.01 2.72 4.94
C ARG A 35 0.03 4.24 4.81
N GLU A 36 -0.32 4.95 5.89
CA GLU A 36 -0.27 6.41 5.94
C GLU A 36 1.15 6.93 5.66
N PHE A 37 2.16 6.34 6.28
CA PHE A 37 3.57 6.66 6.07
C PHE A 37 3.97 6.56 4.59
N PHE A 38 3.59 5.46 3.91
CA PHE A 38 3.97 5.27 2.51
C PHE A 38 3.27 6.25 1.56
N GLU A 39 1.99 6.57 1.78
CA GLU A 39 1.31 7.56 0.94
C GLU A 39 1.91 8.97 1.13
N ILE A 40 2.19 9.36 2.37
CA ILE A 40 2.86 10.64 2.64
C ILE A 40 4.26 10.65 2.04
N LEU A 41 5.02 9.57 2.19
CA LEU A 41 6.37 9.47 1.64
C LEU A 41 6.36 9.62 0.11
N LYS A 42 5.39 9.04 -0.60
CA LYS A 42 5.27 9.16 -2.06
C LYS A 42 5.11 10.61 -2.53
N GLU A 43 4.38 11.42 -1.77
CA GLU A 43 4.09 12.82 -2.07
C GLU A 43 5.14 13.79 -1.51
N SER A 44 6.04 13.32 -0.64
CA SER A 44 7.00 14.15 0.07
C SER A 44 8.13 14.68 -0.83
N GLN A 45 8.62 15.87 -0.49
CA GLN A 45 9.86 16.43 -1.01
C GLN A 45 10.94 16.33 0.09
N LEU A 46 12.02 15.59 -0.19
CA LEU A 46 13.11 15.39 0.77
C LEU A 46 14.39 16.07 0.31
N LEU A 47 15.27 16.36 1.27
CA LEU A 47 16.57 17.00 1.05
C LEU A 47 17.63 15.94 0.76
N MET A 48 18.20 16.01 -0.43
CA MET A 48 19.31 15.17 -0.84
C MET A 48 20.64 15.93 -0.71
N PRO A 49 21.60 15.46 0.10
CA PRO A 49 22.92 16.07 0.18
C PRO A 49 23.69 15.90 -1.13
N VAL A 50 24.19 17.00 -1.67
CA VAL A 50 24.95 17.04 -2.92
C VAL A 50 26.22 17.86 -2.78
N THR A 51 27.20 17.57 -3.63
CA THR A 51 28.39 18.39 -3.82
C THR A 51 28.35 19.00 -5.21
N PHE A 52 28.20 20.32 -5.28
CA PHE A 52 28.23 21.06 -6.55
C PHE A 52 29.64 21.12 -7.13
N SER A 53 29.73 21.10 -8.46
CA SER A 53 30.99 21.31 -9.16
C SER A 53 31.55 22.72 -8.85
N PRO A 54 32.87 22.89 -8.63
CA PRO A 54 33.48 24.18 -8.30
C PRO A 54 33.14 25.30 -9.30
N ASN A 55 33.02 24.94 -10.58
CA ASN A 55 32.72 25.85 -11.69
C ASN A 55 31.31 26.46 -11.61
N MET A 56 30.42 25.92 -10.75
CA MET A 56 29.06 26.44 -10.56
C MET A 56 29.05 27.81 -9.90
N PHE A 57 30.07 28.11 -9.08
CA PHE A 57 30.19 29.36 -8.33
C PHE A 57 31.29 30.29 -8.86
N GLU A 58 31.99 29.88 -9.91
CA GLU A 58 33.12 30.63 -10.46
C GLU A 58 32.64 31.95 -11.07
N GLY A 59 32.90 33.08 -10.40
CA GLY A 59 32.44 34.41 -10.81
C GLY A 59 31.29 34.97 -9.98
N ILE A 60 30.68 34.17 -9.08
CA ILE A 60 29.67 34.64 -8.13
C ILE A 60 30.26 35.62 -7.10
N GLU A 61 31.57 35.51 -6.83
CA GLU A 61 32.30 36.36 -5.88
C GLU A 61 32.23 37.86 -6.23
N ASN A 62 31.95 38.18 -7.50
CA ASN A 62 31.83 39.54 -8.00
C ASN A 62 30.38 39.98 -8.24
N ALA A 63 29.40 39.10 -7.99
CA ALA A 63 27.98 39.36 -8.22
C ALA A 63 27.39 40.22 -7.10
N LYS A 64 26.49 41.13 -7.46
CA LYS A 64 25.67 41.89 -6.52
C LYS A 64 24.34 41.19 -6.30
N GLU A 65 23.72 41.47 -5.17
CA GLU A 65 22.38 40.98 -4.85
C GLU A 65 21.38 41.41 -5.96
N GLY A 66 20.75 40.42 -6.62
CA GLY A 66 19.87 40.63 -7.77
C GLY A 66 20.49 40.33 -9.14
N ASP A 67 21.79 40.05 -9.22
CA ASP A 67 22.43 39.63 -10.47
C ASP A 67 22.04 38.18 -10.81
N VAL A 68 21.60 37.95 -12.04
CA VAL A 68 21.37 36.60 -12.58
C VAL A 68 22.70 36.06 -13.07
N PHE A 69 23.18 35.02 -12.38
CA PHE A 69 24.45 34.37 -12.72
C PHE A 69 24.20 33.10 -13.53
N GLU A 70 24.75 33.05 -14.75
CA GLU A 70 24.78 31.84 -15.56
C GLU A 70 26.17 31.19 -15.48
N PRO A 71 26.28 29.96 -14.95
CA PRO A 71 27.57 29.30 -14.78
C PRO A 71 28.25 29.05 -16.13
N GLN A 72 29.54 29.37 -16.23
CA GLN A 72 30.33 29.09 -17.43
C GLN A 72 30.76 27.63 -17.47
N GLY A 73 29.91 26.77 -18.05
CA GLY A 73 30.21 25.35 -18.29
C GLY A 73 29.08 24.41 -17.88
N GLN A 74 29.35 23.10 -17.84
CA GLN A 74 28.40 22.12 -17.33
C GLN A 74 28.24 22.30 -15.82
N ALA A 75 27.18 22.99 -15.41
CA ALA A 75 26.70 22.98 -14.04
C ALA A 75 26.21 21.57 -13.72
N GLY A 76 26.81 20.95 -12.70
CA GLY A 76 26.46 19.61 -12.27
C GLY A 76 26.73 19.45 -10.79
N PHE A 77 26.14 18.40 -10.21
CA PHE A 77 26.37 18.02 -8.83
C PHE A 77 26.61 16.52 -8.73
N ASN A 78 27.35 16.13 -7.71
CA ASN A 78 27.48 14.74 -7.31
C ASN A 78 26.60 14.49 -6.08
N ILE A 79 25.79 13.44 -6.13
CA ILE A 79 25.03 13.00 -4.97
C ILE A 79 26.00 12.42 -3.94
N ASN A 80 25.93 12.93 -2.71
CA ASN A 80 26.70 12.37 -1.61
C ASN A 80 26.02 11.06 -1.19
N TYR A 81 26.81 10.00 -1.00
CA TYR A 81 26.30 8.68 -0.66
C TYR A 81 27.05 8.10 0.54
N LEU A 82 26.36 7.26 1.31
CA LEU A 82 26.95 6.48 2.39
C LEU A 82 27.30 5.08 1.88
N LYS A 83 28.07 4.32 2.66
CA LYS A 83 28.34 2.91 2.39
C LYS A 83 27.82 2.08 3.56
N ASP A 84 27.10 1.02 3.26
CA ASP A 84 26.72 0.04 4.27
C ASP A 84 27.89 -0.90 4.62
N ASN A 85 27.64 -1.83 5.55
CA ASN A 85 28.63 -2.80 6.02
C ASN A 85 29.10 -3.79 4.93
N GLN A 86 28.39 -3.86 3.80
CA GLN A 86 28.72 -4.70 2.64
C GLN A 86 29.38 -3.89 1.51
N GLY A 87 29.53 -2.57 1.69
CA GLY A 87 30.09 -1.65 0.71
C GLY A 87 29.09 -1.17 -0.35
N ASN A 88 27.80 -1.48 -0.21
CA ASN A 88 26.76 -0.97 -1.10
C ASN A 88 26.55 0.53 -0.88
N ARG A 89 26.22 1.25 -1.95
CA ARG A 89 25.90 2.68 -1.81
C ARG A 89 24.51 2.86 -1.25
N VAL A 90 24.42 3.71 -0.25
CA VAL A 90 23.18 4.13 0.40
C VAL A 90 22.95 5.59 0.04
N LEU A 91 21.75 5.91 -0.44
CA LEU A 91 21.33 7.26 -0.78
C LEU A 91 20.72 7.94 0.46
N PRO A 92 21.39 8.93 1.07
CA PRO A 92 20.86 9.65 2.22
C PRO A 92 19.84 10.71 1.78
N LEU A 93 18.72 10.79 2.49
CA LEU A 93 17.69 11.81 2.35
C LEU A 93 17.31 12.35 3.72
N TYR A 94 16.85 13.59 3.78
CA TYR A 94 16.45 14.23 5.03
C TYR A 94 15.08 14.89 4.91
N THR A 95 14.27 14.78 5.97
CA THR A 95 12.94 15.38 6.03
C THR A 95 12.98 16.89 6.26
N SER A 96 14.05 17.40 6.87
CA SER A 96 14.22 18.82 7.21
C SER A 96 15.68 19.20 7.42
N ASP A 97 15.97 20.51 7.40
CA ASP A 97 17.29 21.04 7.78
C ASP A 97 17.66 20.66 9.23
N SER A 98 16.67 20.61 10.14
CA SER A 98 16.90 20.18 11.53
C SER A 98 17.42 18.74 11.60
N ALA A 99 16.88 17.83 10.77
CA ALA A 99 17.35 16.45 10.72
C ALA A 99 18.78 16.34 10.16
N MET A 100 19.15 17.21 9.21
CA MET A 100 20.53 17.31 8.71
C MET A 100 21.50 17.84 9.77
N GLU A 101 21.09 18.86 10.53
CA GLU A 101 21.88 19.42 11.62
C GLU A 101 22.11 18.39 12.73
N GLU A 102 21.08 17.63 13.10
CA GLU A 102 21.16 16.53 14.07
C GLU A 102 22.14 15.44 13.62
N ALA A 103 22.09 15.07 12.34
CA ALA A 103 23.03 14.12 11.74
C ALA A 103 24.44 14.69 11.53
N GLY A 104 24.67 15.97 11.85
CA GLY A 104 25.95 16.64 11.67
C GLY A 104 26.36 16.85 10.21
N VAL A 105 25.42 16.82 9.28
CA VAL A 105 25.70 16.96 7.84
C VAL A 105 25.80 18.43 7.46
N ARG A 106 26.94 18.81 6.89
CA ARG A 106 27.18 20.13 6.30
C ARG A 106 27.48 19.96 4.82
N SER A 107 26.44 20.02 4.01
CA SER A 107 26.51 19.84 2.57
C SER A 107 25.58 20.82 1.89
N SER A 108 25.83 21.09 0.61
CA SER A 108 24.78 21.65 -0.22
C SER A 108 23.62 20.65 -0.34
N ILE A 109 22.42 21.17 -0.54
CA ILE A 109 21.18 20.39 -0.59
C ILE A 109 20.52 20.54 -1.96
N TYR A 110 19.84 19.47 -2.37
CA TYR A 110 18.91 19.48 -3.49
C TYR A 110 17.57 18.93 -2.99
N ALA A 111 16.52 19.74 -2.99
CA ALA A 111 15.18 19.33 -2.62
C ALA A 111 14.50 18.65 -3.81
N LEU A 112 13.98 17.45 -3.63
CA LEU A 112 13.44 16.65 -4.72
C LEU A 112 12.24 15.80 -4.25
N PHE A 113 11.21 15.73 -5.10
CA PHE A 113 10.04 14.89 -4.87
C PHE A 113 10.41 13.41 -4.96
N MET A 114 9.81 12.59 -4.10
CA MET A 114 10.09 11.15 -4.10
C MET A 114 9.68 10.45 -5.40
N SER A 115 8.71 10.98 -6.15
CA SER A 115 8.39 10.53 -7.51
C SER A 115 9.56 10.71 -8.47
N ASP A 116 10.19 11.89 -8.46
CA ASP A 116 11.36 12.17 -9.30
C ASP A 116 12.55 11.31 -8.89
N LEU A 117 12.66 11.00 -7.59
CA LEU A 117 13.69 10.09 -7.08
C LEU A 117 13.49 8.70 -7.66
N ALA A 118 12.25 8.20 -7.67
CA ALA A 118 11.91 6.89 -8.21
C ALA A 118 12.29 6.80 -9.68
N ASP A 119 11.98 7.83 -10.48
CA ASP A 119 12.37 7.88 -11.89
C ASP A 119 13.88 7.92 -12.10
N MET A 120 14.62 8.63 -11.24
CA MET A 120 16.08 8.61 -11.26
C MET A 120 16.64 7.23 -10.91
N LEU A 121 16.10 6.58 -9.88
CA LEU A 121 16.56 5.26 -9.42
C LEU A 121 16.22 4.14 -10.41
N ARG A 122 15.12 4.25 -11.17
CA ARG A 122 14.82 3.32 -12.28
C ARG A 122 15.89 3.32 -13.36
N GLN A 123 16.65 4.40 -13.49
CA GLN A 123 17.70 4.56 -14.51
C GLN A 123 19.09 4.14 -14.01
N THR A 124 19.24 3.72 -12.74
CA THR A 124 20.55 3.37 -12.19
C THR A 124 20.49 2.26 -11.13
N ASP A 125 21.45 1.34 -11.19
CA ASP A 125 21.68 0.27 -10.21
C ASP A 125 22.71 0.65 -9.14
N LYS A 126 23.14 1.92 -9.10
CA LYS A 126 24.26 2.38 -8.25
C LYS A 126 23.95 2.34 -6.75
N TYR A 127 22.68 2.41 -6.37
CA TYR A 127 22.23 2.51 -4.98
C TYR A 127 21.42 1.27 -4.61
N ALA A 128 21.69 0.70 -3.45
CA ALA A 128 20.98 -0.46 -2.95
C ALA A 128 19.90 -0.09 -1.93
N ILE A 129 20.14 0.99 -1.17
CA ILE A 129 19.31 1.41 -0.03
C ILE A 129 19.09 2.92 -0.10
N ILE A 130 17.89 3.36 0.26
CA ILE A 130 17.55 4.74 0.59
C ILE A 130 17.49 4.83 2.10
N SER A 131 18.19 5.80 2.68
CA SER A 131 18.18 6.06 4.12
C SER A 131 17.60 7.44 4.37
N ILE A 132 16.48 7.51 5.08
CA ILE A 132 15.79 8.75 5.46
C ILE A 132 16.20 9.08 6.89
N ASN A 133 16.68 10.31 7.08
CA ASN A 133 17.27 10.80 8.33
C ASN A 133 18.35 9.88 8.92
N PRO A 134 19.38 9.47 8.15
CA PRO A 134 20.45 8.66 8.70
C PRO A 134 21.18 9.39 9.82
N PHE A 135 21.62 8.63 10.82
CA PHE A 135 22.33 9.11 12.02
C PHE A 135 21.49 9.97 12.99
N THR A 136 20.16 9.91 12.89
CA THR A 136 19.24 10.41 13.92
C THR A 136 18.60 9.23 14.67
N ASP A 137 17.86 9.51 15.74
CA ASP A 137 17.12 8.49 16.49
C ASP A 137 15.91 7.89 15.71
N HIS A 138 15.63 8.41 14.51
CA HIS A 138 14.46 8.10 13.70
C HIS A 138 14.85 7.73 12.27
N ASP A 139 15.92 6.94 12.10
CA ASP A 139 16.40 6.52 10.80
C ASP A 139 15.48 5.47 10.15
N ILE A 140 15.19 5.63 8.87
CA ILE A 140 14.46 4.63 8.09
C ILE A 140 15.30 4.19 6.90
N ASN A 141 15.53 2.88 6.79
CA ASN A 141 16.28 2.29 5.69
C ASN A 141 15.34 1.45 4.82
N LEU A 142 15.24 1.82 3.54
CA LEU A 142 14.40 1.14 2.55
C LEU A 142 15.28 0.59 1.43
N PRO A 143 15.20 -0.72 1.10
CA PRO A 143 15.78 -1.22 -0.13
C PRO A 143 15.20 -0.49 -1.34
N VAL A 144 16.03 -0.14 -2.32
CA VAL A 144 15.58 0.56 -3.54
C VAL A 144 14.40 -0.16 -4.24
N PRO A 145 14.38 -1.50 -4.37
CA PRO A 145 13.22 -2.19 -4.95
C PRO A 145 11.92 -1.99 -4.15
N ALA A 146 11.99 -1.94 -2.82
CA ALA A 146 10.83 -1.70 -1.97
C ALA A 146 10.31 -0.26 -2.14
N PHE A 147 11.22 0.72 -2.21
CA PHE A 147 10.85 2.10 -2.49
C PHE A 147 10.20 2.26 -3.87
N LEU A 148 10.77 1.66 -4.92
CA LEU A 148 10.23 1.74 -6.28
C LEU A 148 8.82 1.15 -6.36
N SER A 149 8.54 0.07 -5.62
CA SER A 149 7.21 -0.55 -5.60
C SER A 149 6.10 0.37 -5.06
N LEU A 150 6.45 1.44 -4.34
CA LEU A 150 5.50 2.46 -3.89
C LEU A 150 4.95 3.30 -5.06
N PHE A 151 5.70 3.38 -6.16
CA PHE A 151 5.40 4.19 -7.35
C PHE A 151 5.02 3.37 -8.57
N ASP A 152 4.97 2.05 -8.43
CA ASP A 152 4.49 1.18 -9.49
C ASP A 152 2.96 1.19 -9.43
N GLU A 153 2.31 1.62 -10.53
CA GLU A 153 0.86 1.46 -10.64
C GLU A 153 0.53 -0.03 -10.58
N PRO A 154 -0.49 -0.44 -9.80
CA PRO A 154 -1.00 -1.80 -9.95
C PRO A 154 -1.38 -1.98 -11.41
N SER A 155 -0.92 -3.08 -12.02
CA SER A 155 -1.22 -3.38 -13.43
C SER A 155 -2.72 -3.22 -13.72
N ASP A 156 -3.10 -2.85 -14.94
CA ASP A 156 -4.50 -2.66 -15.32
C ASP A 156 -5.40 -3.83 -14.89
N ASP A 157 -4.93 -5.08 -15.04
CA ASP A 157 -5.64 -6.28 -14.59
C ASP A 157 -5.96 -6.29 -13.08
N VAL A 158 -5.02 -5.79 -12.27
CA VAL A 158 -5.16 -5.69 -10.81
C VAL A 158 -6.10 -4.55 -10.45
N ARG A 159 -6.01 -3.40 -11.14
CA ARG A 159 -6.93 -2.28 -10.94
C ARG A 159 -8.37 -2.67 -11.30
N GLU A 160 -8.58 -3.27 -12.47
CA GLU A 160 -9.90 -3.75 -12.92
C GLU A 160 -10.48 -4.78 -11.95
N PHE A 161 -9.65 -5.67 -11.40
CA PHE A 161 -10.06 -6.61 -10.36
C PHE A 161 -10.54 -5.89 -9.10
N PHE A 162 -9.79 -4.91 -8.59
CA PHE A 162 -10.16 -4.14 -7.40
C PHE A 162 -11.43 -3.31 -7.61
N GLU A 163 -11.57 -2.65 -8.76
CA GLU A 163 -12.78 -1.91 -9.13
C GLU A 163 -14.00 -2.82 -9.20
N SER A 164 -13.88 -3.97 -9.88
CA SER A 164 -14.94 -4.98 -9.96
C SER A 164 -15.31 -5.52 -8.58
N MET A 165 -14.32 -5.76 -7.73
CA MET A 165 -14.51 -6.20 -6.35
C MET A 165 -15.27 -5.14 -5.55
N ASN A 166 -14.89 -3.87 -5.63
CA ASN A 166 -15.57 -2.78 -4.92
C ASN A 166 -17.04 -2.65 -5.33
N GLU A 167 -17.34 -2.77 -6.63
CA GLU A 167 -18.72 -2.78 -7.13
C GLU A 167 -19.51 -3.98 -6.58
N ILE A 168 -18.92 -5.18 -6.55
CA ILE A 168 -19.57 -6.36 -5.93
C ILE A 168 -19.86 -6.10 -4.46
N LEU A 169 -18.89 -5.58 -3.69
CA LEU A 169 -19.09 -5.30 -2.27
C LEU A 169 -20.21 -4.27 -2.04
N LYS A 170 -20.28 -3.24 -2.88
CA LYS A 170 -21.37 -2.26 -2.86
C LYS A 170 -22.73 -2.92 -3.12
N VAL A 171 -22.83 -3.74 -4.18
CA VAL A 171 -24.05 -4.50 -4.48
C VAL A 171 -24.43 -5.41 -3.31
N MET A 172 -23.47 -6.08 -2.68
CA MET A 172 -23.73 -6.92 -1.51
C MET A 172 -24.29 -6.11 -0.34
N ARG A 173 -23.77 -4.91 -0.05
CA ARG A 173 -24.32 -4.05 1.02
C ARG A 173 -25.76 -3.62 0.73
N GLU A 174 -26.05 -3.26 -0.51
CA GLU A 174 -27.34 -2.69 -0.90
C GLU A 174 -28.42 -3.74 -1.21
N HIS A 175 -28.05 -4.93 -1.67
CA HIS A 175 -28.96 -5.91 -2.26
C HIS A 175 -28.94 -7.29 -1.61
N SER A 176 -28.07 -7.54 -0.61
CA SER A 176 -28.15 -8.81 0.14
C SER A 176 -29.46 -8.89 0.88
N ILE A 177 -30.06 -10.08 0.86
CA ILE A 177 -31.30 -10.37 1.56
C ILE A 177 -31.02 -11.10 2.85
N GLU A 178 -31.88 -10.86 3.85
CA GLU A 178 -31.94 -11.69 5.05
C GLU A 178 -32.62 -13.01 4.72
N LEU A 179 -32.01 -14.12 5.15
CA LEU A 179 -32.54 -15.46 4.96
C LEU A 179 -33.72 -15.72 5.90
N ASP A 180 -34.82 -16.25 5.35
CA ASP A 180 -36.09 -16.47 6.04
C ASP A 180 -36.17 -17.79 6.83
N ASP A 181 -35.26 -18.72 6.54
CA ASP A 181 -35.08 -20.02 7.18
C ASP A 181 -33.58 -20.34 7.33
N ASN A 182 -33.25 -21.48 7.94
CA ASN A 182 -31.90 -22.03 7.96
C ASN A 182 -31.59 -22.66 6.60
N TYR A 183 -30.50 -22.23 5.97
CA TYR A 183 -30.05 -22.77 4.69
C TYR A 183 -28.76 -23.58 4.86
N LEU A 184 -28.62 -24.62 4.05
CA LEU A 184 -27.37 -25.36 3.90
C LEU A 184 -26.85 -25.13 2.48
N PHE A 185 -25.78 -24.37 2.37
CA PHE A 185 -25.10 -24.15 1.10
C PHE A 185 -23.93 -25.11 0.93
N VAL A 186 -23.52 -25.30 -0.32
CA VAL A 186 -22.38 -26.11 -0.71
C VAL A 186 -21.37 -25.21 -1.41
N VAL A 187 -20.11 -25.30 -0.98
CA VAL A 187 -18.96 -24.77 -1.71
C VAL A 187 -17.95 -25.89 -1.91
N ARG A 188 -17.51 -26.07 -3.15
CA ARG A 188 -16.50 -27.07 -3.50
C ARG A 188 -15.21 -26.43 -3.99
N MET A 189 -14.10 -27.05 -3.63
CA MET A 189 -12.74 -26.54 -3.87
C MET A 189 -11.79 -27.70 -4.22
N ASP A 190 -10.75 -27.44 -5.02
CA ASP A 190 -9.72 -28.42 -5.34
C ASP A 190 -8.84 -28.77 -4.14
N GLU A 191 -8.63 -27.79 -3.26
CA GLU A 191 -7.89 -27.91 -2.02
C GLU A 191 -8.79 -27.57 -0.83
N ASN A 192 -8.47 -28.08 0.37
CA ASN A 192 -9.23 -27.80 1.58
C ASN A 192 -8.85 -26.43 2.18
N VAL A 193 -8.97 -25.37 1.39
CA VAL A 193 -8.51 -24.01 1.72
C VAL A 193 -9.19 -23.51 3.00
N MET A 194 -10.51 -23.70 3.13
CA MET A 194 -11.25 -23.30 4.34
C MET A 194 -10.65 -23.91 5.60
N ARG A 195 -10.29 -25.21 5.57
CA ARG A 195 -9.68 -25.88 6.71
C ARG A 195 -8.24 -25.42 6.95
N GLN A 196 -7.45 -25.27 5.90
CA GLN A 196 -6.05 -24.87 6.00
C GLN A 196 -5.88 -23.45 6.55
N GLN A 197 -6.83 -22.55 6.23
CA GLN A 197 -6.80 -21.15 6.66
C GLN A 197 -7.61 -20.89 7.94
N ALA A 198 -8.29 -21.91 8.49
CA ALA A 198 -9.04 -21.75 9.73
C ALA A 198 -8.09 -21.58 10.93
N VAL A 199 -8.29 -20.51 11.70
CA VAL A 199 -7.62 -20.25 12.97
C VAL A 199 -8.58 -20.61 14.10
N ASP A 200 -8.15 -21.48 15.02
CA ASP A 200 -9.00 -22.00 16.11
C ASP A 200 -10.34 -22.60 15.63
N GLY A 201 -10.34 -23.18 14.43
CA GLY A 201 -11.52 -23.79 13.82
C GLY A 201 -12.50 -22.78 13.20
N VAL A 202 -12.12 -21.51 13.08
CA VAL A 202 -12.90 -20.46 12.40
C VAL A 202 -12.20 -20.05 11.12
N PHE A 203 -12.91 -20.16 10.00
CA PHE A 203 -12.47 -19.67 8.70
C PHE A 203 -13.14 -18.32 8.39
N VAL A 204 -12.36 -17.37 7.88
CA VAL A 204 -12.84 -16.04 7.50
C VAL A 204 -12.35 -15.74 6.07
N PRO A 205 -13.25 -15.63 5.07
CA PRO A 205 -12.85 -15.35 3.71
C PRO A 205 -12.54 -13.86 3.53
N ASN A 206 -11.46 -13.55 2.82
CA ASN A 206 -11.07 -12.17 2.51
C ASN A 206 -11.77 -11.61 1.26
N VAL A 207 -12.49 -12.46 0.51
CA VAL A 207 -13.27 -12.08 -0.69
C VAL A 207 -14.66 -12.73 -0.65
N PRO A 208 -15.66 -12.21 -1.37
CA PRO A 208 -16.97 -12.84 -1.48
C PRO A 208 -16.87 -14.31 -1.91
N MET A 209 -17.58 -15.18 -1.20
CA MET A 209 -17.56 -16.61 -1.46
C MET A 209 -18.83 -17.01 -2.21
N SER A 210 -18.65 -17.60 -3.40
CA SER A 210 -19.75 -18.21 -4.16
C SER A 210 -20.11 -19.57 -3.57
N VAL A 211 -21.37 -19.72 -3.21
CA VAL A 211 -21.95 -20.95 -2.67
C VAL A 211 -23.28 -21.23 -3.34
N SER A 212 -23.79 -22.46 -3.23
CA SER A 212 -25.06 -22.84 -3.86
C SER A 212 -25.88 -23.73 -2.94
N SER A 213 -27.20 -23.61 -2.95
CA SER A 213 -28.07 -24.59 -2.28
C SER A 213 -28.24 -25.88 -3.11
N ASN A 214 -27.80 -25.87 -4.37
CA ASN A 214 -27.74 -27.06 -5.20
C ASN A 214 -26.62 -27.99 -4.74
N ARG A 215 -26.99 -29.23 -4.36
CA ARG A 215 -26.02 -30.24 -3.90
C ARG A 215 -25.05 -30.70 -4.97
N ASP A 216 -25.33 -30.42 -6.24
CA ASP A 216 -24.57 -30.86 -7.41
C ASP A 216 -23.60 -29.77 -7.91
N PHE A 217 -23.61 -28.59 -7.26
CA PHE A 217 -22.77 -27.45 -7.59
C PHE A 217 -21.27 -27.77 -7.61
N ARG A 218 -20.65 -27.73 -8.80
CA ARG A 218 -19.22 -28.03 -9.03
C ARG A 218 -18.76 -29.39 -8.45
N ARG A 219 -19.56 -30.44 -8.68
CA ARG A 219 -19.30 -31.82 -8.22
C ARG A 219 -17.98 -32.43 -8.70
N ASP A 220 -17.35 -31.83 -9.71
CA ASP A 220 -16.03 -32.19 -10.22
C ASP A 220 -14.90 -31.89 -9.22
N LEU A 221 -15.11 -30.96 -8.29
CA LEU A 221 -14.12 -30.56 -7.30
C LEU A 221 -14.11 -31.48 -6.07
N LYS A 222 -12.91 -31.70 -5.53
CA LYS A 222 -12.62 -32.75 -4.54
C LYS A 222 -13.21 -32.48 -3.16
N TYR A 223 -12.97 -31.31 -2.58
CA TYR A 223 -13.36 -30.99 -1.21
C TYR A 223 -14.74 -30.32 -1.18
N THR A 224 -15.64 -30.83 -0.35
CA THR A 224 -17.01 -30.33 -0.17
C THR A 224 -17.12 -29.67 1.21
N ASN A 225 -17.45 -28.38 1.22
CA ASN A 225 -17.75 -27.65 2.45
C ASN A 225 -19.25 -27.33 2.47
N LEU A 226 -19.92 -27.85 3.49
CA LEU A 226 -21.34 -27.59 3.75
C LEU A 226 -21.42 -26.40 4.70
N ILE A 227 -22.04 -25.31 4.26
CA ILE A 227 -22.13 -24.05 5.00
C ILE A 227 -23.54 -23.89 5.54
N GLY A 228 -23.71 -24.11 6.84
CA GLY A 228 -24.93 -23.80 7.56
C GLY A 228 -25.05 -22.29 7.75
N MET A 229 -26.08 -21.69 7.18
CA MET A 229 -26.43 -20.28 7.35
C MET A 229 -27.72 -20.21 8.16
N PRO A 230 -27.67 -19.73 9.42
CA PRO A 230 -28.87 -19.62 10.23
C PRO A 230 -29.84 -18.57 9.67
N LYS A 231 -31.12 -18.72 10.02
CA LYS A 231 -32.14 -17.69 9.77
C LYS A 231 -31.68 -16.34 10.31
N GLY A 232 -31.86 -15.28 9.53
CA GLY A 232 -31.39 -13.93 9.87
C GLY A 232 -30.00 -13.60 9.32
N SER A 233 -29.23 -14.57 8.84
CA SER A 233 -28.00 -14.29 8.09
C SER A 233 -28.32 -13.62 6.75
N LYS A 234 -27.36 -12.87 6.22
CA LYS A 234 -27.47 -12.15 4.94
C LYS A 234 -26.64 -12.82 3.84
N ALA A 235 -27.21 -12.90 2.64
CA ALA A 235 -26.53 -13.37 1.45
C ALA A 235 -27.06 -12.64 0.20
N LEU A 236 -26.26 -12.57 -0.86
CA LEU A 236 -26.66 -11.97 -2.14
C LEU A 236 -27.02 -13.06 -3.16
N PRO A 237 -28.30 -13.31 -3.44
CA PRO A 237 -28.71 -14.30 -4.42
C PRO A 237 -28.21 -13.93 -5.83
N ILE A 238 -27.70 -14.90 -6.57
CA ILE A 238 -27.29 -14.76 -7.96
C ILE A 238 -28.15 -15.68 -8.83
N GLY A 239 -28.70 -15.13 -9.93
CA GLY A 239 -29.35 -15.90 -10.98
C GLY A 239 -30.88 -15.89 -10.93
N ASN A 240 -31.49 -16.77 -11.73
CA ASN A 240 -32.94 -16.80 -11.92
C ASN A 240 -33.59 -17.66 -10.81
N ASN A 241 -34.30 -16.99 -9.91
CA ASN A 241 -34.87 -17.48 -8.65
C ASN A 241 -35.92 -18.61 -8.82
N GLY A 242 -35.47 -19.82 -9.17
CA GLY A 242 -36.21 -21.03 -8.84
C GLY A 242 -36.25 -21.18 -7.32
N LYS A 243 -37.44 -21.38 -6.74
CA LYS A 243 -37.63 -21.37 -5.28
C LYS A 243 -36.91 -22.47 -4.50
N ASP A 244 -36.34 -23.46 -5.19
CA ASP A 244 -35.83 -24.67 -4.53
C ASP A 244 -34.29 -24.75 -4.50
N GLU A 245 -33.60 -24.17 -5.49
CA GLU A 245 -32.13 -24.14 -5.58
C GLU A 245 -31.66 -22.80 -6.17
N PHE A 246 -30.69 -22.16 -5.52
CA PHE A 246 -30.14 -20.88 -5.94
C PHE A 246 -28.66 -20.75 -5.56
N ASP A 247 -27.94 -20.03 -6.41
CA ASP A 247 -26.56 -19.63 -6.16
C ASP A 247 -26.58 -18.31 -5.38
N THR A 248 -25.59 -18.10 -4.53
CA THR A 248 -25.50 -16.90 -3.71
C THR A 248 -24.05 -16.54 -3.42
N LEU A 249 -23.80 -15.26 -3.14
CA LEU A 249 -22.55 -14.80 -2.55
C LEU A 249 -22.73 -14.59 -1.06
N ILE A 250 -21.74 -15.06 -0.30
CA ILE A 250 -21.57 -14.69 1.10
C ILE A 250 -20.44 -13.66 1.19
N ALA A 251 -20.66 -12.61 1.97
CA ALA A 251 -19.75 -11.48 2.08
C ALA A 251 -18.39 -11.89 2.68
N PRO A 252 -17.30 -11.18 2.30
CA PRO A 252 -16.03 -11.32 3.00
C PRO A 252 -16.18 -10.98 4.48
N GLY A 253 -15.25 -11.45 5.31
CA GLY A 253 -15.30 -11.24 6.75
C GLY A 253 -16.37 -12.07 7.48
N SER A 254 -17.22 -12.82 6.77
CA SER A 254 -18.15 -13.77 7.42
C SER A 254 -17.37 -14.88 8.13
N GLU A 255 -17.70 -15.14 9.39
CA GLU A 255 -16.99 -16.12 10.20
C GLU A 255 -17.67 -17.49 10.13
N PHE A 256 -16.93 -18.51 9.73
CA PHE A 256 -17.42 -19.88 9.61
C PHE A 256 -16.71 -20.80 10.58
N LYS A 257 -17.44 -21.29 11.58
CA LYS A 257 -16.92 -22.22 12.56
C LYS A 257 -17.11 -23.66 12.11
N ILE A 258 -16.09 -24.49 12.26
CA ILE A 258 -16.20 -25.93 12.03
C ILE A 258 -17.14 -26.56 13.06
N ILE A 259 -18.14 -27.30 12.57
CA ILE A 259 -19.10 -28.04 13.40
C ILE A 259 -18.77 -29.52 13.41
N ASN A 260 -18.47 -30.09 12.25
CA ASN A 260 -18.14 -31.51 12.12
C ASN A 260 -17.32 -31.80 10.87
N GLU A 261 -16.51 -32.85 10.94
CA GLU A 261 -15.84 -33.46 9.78
C GLU A 261 -16.61 -34.76 9.47
N LEU A 262 -17.33 -34.78 8.35
CA LEU A 262 -18.18 -35.92 8.00
C LEU A 262 -17.35 -37.07 7.40
N ASP A 263 -16.33 -36.72 6.62
CA ASP A 263 -15.34 -37.62 6.05
C ASP A 263 -14.07 -36.82 5.66
N GLU A 264 -13.09 -37.48 5.04
CA GLU A 264 -11.81 -36.87 4.63
C GLU A 264 -11.97 -35.66 3.68
N PHE A 265 -13.07 -35.61 2.92
CA PHE A 265 -13.30 -34.61 1.88
C PHE A 265 -14.49 -33.70 2.18
N THR A 266 -15.26 -33.95 3.24
CA THR A 266 -16.49 -33.24 3.55
C THR A 266 -16.47 -32.63 4.95
N THR A 267 -16.53 -31.30 5.02
CA THR A 267 -16.58 -30.55 6.29
C THR A 267 -17.88 -29.76 6.42
N LEU A 268 -18.50 -29.80 7.59
CA LEU A 268 -19.67 -29.00 7.96
C LEU A 268 -19.22 -27.78 8.76
N TRP A 269 -19.65 -26.62 8.30
CA TRP A 269 -19.39 -25.30 8.87
C TRP A 269 -20.70 -24.62 9.25
N GLU A 270 -20.64 -23.70 10.20
CA GLU A 270 -21.74 -22.81 10.58
C GLU A 270 -21.27 -21.36 10.53
N CYS A 271 -22.06 -20.50 9.88
CA CYS A 271 -21.84 -19.06 9.93
C CYS A 271 -22.20 -18.53 11.32
N VAL A 272 -21.22 -17.95 12.01
CA VAL A 272 -21.38 -17.45 13.38
C VAL A 272 -21.41 -15.93 13.48
N ALA A 273 -20.85 -15.21 12.50
CA ALA A 273 -20.87 -13.76 12.45
C ALA A 273 -20.72 -13.24 11.01
N GLN A 274 -21.24 -12.03 10.74
CA GLN A 274 -21.11 -11.36 9.44
C GLN A 274 -20.82 -9.84 9.62
N PRO A 275 -19.64 -9.48 10.16
CA PRO A 275 -19.29 -8.09 10.50
C PRO A 275 -19.36 -7.13 9.30
N PHE A 276 -19.25 -7.64 8.07
CA PHE A 276 -19.40 -6.85 6.85
C PHE A 276 -20.72 -6.06 6.78
N TYR A 277 -21.79 -6.53 7.44
CA TYR A 277 -23.10 -5.89 7.42
C TYR A 277 -23.44 -5.10 8.70
N ASP A 278 -22.51 -4.98 9.65
CA ASP A 278 -22.71 -4.28 10.93
C ASP A 278 -22.46 -2.77 10.84
N GLU A 279 -22.11 -2.26 9.66
CA GLU A 279 -21.84 -0.84 9.32
C GLU A 279 -22.95 -0.21 8.47
#